data_AF-A0A9E4MKG1-F1
#
_entry.id   AF-A0A9E4MKG1-F1
#
_cell.length_a   1.000
_cell.length_b   1.000
_cell.length_c   1.000
_cell.angle_alpha   90.00
_cell.angle_beta   90.00
_cell.angle_gamma   90.00
#
_symmetry.space_group_name_H-M   'P 1'
#
loop_
_entity.id
_entity.type
_entity.pdbx_description
1 polymer ?
#
loop_
_entity_poly.entity_id
_entity_poly.type
_entity_poly.pdbx_seq_one_letter_code
_entity_poly.pdbx_strand_id
1 'polypeptide(L)'
;MAPLAALARTRMMAGGTAAEVAEGLGEGVTAVDVGWVTAGDLAPALDAVAWELEVDGVAEATAARGGLHVLKMLERTPATVQPFEDVRDAIQQEERNRLFSEEYDLYMTELADAAYIVERLPEEAKGYRPVESPSLDADALGLLAPFAPGAQAPEVEESPGEAAEESSAETAEEADGQP
;
A
#
# COMPACT_ATOMS: atom_id res chain seq x y z
N MET A 1 -21.70 25.58 -2.45
CA MET A 1 -21.19 24.19 -2.55
C MET A 1 -22.17 23.23 -3.21
N ALA A 2 -23.46 23.20 -2.82
CA ALA A 2 -24.49 22.39 -3.50
C ALA A 2 -24.66 22.57 -5.04
N PRO A 3 -24.55 23.78 -5.64
CA PRO A 3 -24.80 23.92 -7.09
C PRO A 3 -23.74 23.24 -7.96
N LEU A 4 -22.51 23.11 -7.47
CA LEU A 4 -21.42 22.50 -8.23
C LEU A 4 -21.63 20.98 -8.39
N ALA A 5 -22.05 20.32 -7.31
CA ALA A 5 -22.33 18.89 -7.33
C ALA A 5 -23.57 18.56 -8.17
N ALA A 6 -24.60 19.42 -8.14
CA ALA A 6 -25.76 19.28 -9.02
C ALA A 6 -25.38 19.41 -10.51
N LEU A 7 -24.51 20.37 -10.85
CA LEU A 7 -24.00 20.54 -12.21
C LEU A 7 -23.15 19.35 -12.68
N ALA A 8 -22.31 18.81 -11.79
CA ALA A 8 -21.53 17.60 -12.05
C ALA A 8 -22.44 16.43 -12.42
N ARG A 9 -23.48 16.19 -11.62
CA ARG A 9 -24.49 15.16 -11.89
C ARG A 9 -25.15 15.33 -13.25
N THR A 10 -25.59 16.54 -13.60
CA THR A 10 -26.21 16.81 -14.91
C THR A 10 -25.27 16.49 -16.07
N ARG A 11 -23.97 16.82 -15.95
CA ARG A 11 -22.99 16.49 -17.00
C ARG A 11 -22.68 14.99 -17.07
N MET A 12 -22.63 14.29 -15.94
CA MET A 12 -22.45 12.83 -15.91
C MET A 12 -23.66 12.10 -16.51
N MET A 13 -24.88 12.60 -16.28
CA MET A 13 -26.10 12.09 -16.91
C MET A 13 -26.15 12.36 -18.41
N ALA A 14 -25.53 13.44 -18.89
CA ALA A 14 -25.40 13.73 -20.31
C ALA A 14 -24.40 12.81 -21.05
N GLY A 15 -23.78 11.85 -20.34
CA GLY A 15 -22.87 10.86 -20.91
C GLY A 15 -21.39 11.20 -20.79
N GLY A 16 -21.03 12.32 -20.16
CA GLY A 16 -19.63 12.65 -19.89
C GLY A 16 -18.99 11.70 -18.87
N THR A 17 -17.72 11.39 -19.05
CA THR A 17 -16.94 10.64 -18.05
C THR A 17 -16.67 11.48 -16.81
N ALA A 18 -16.43 10.84 -15.65
CA ALA A 18 -16.16 11.57 -14.41
C ALA A 18 -14.95 12.52 -14.55
N ALA A 19 -13.91 12.08 -15.28
CA ALA A 19 -12.71 12.87 -15.55
C ALA A 19 -13.01 14.15 -16.35
N GLU A 20 -13.74 14.04 -17.46
CA GLU A 20 -14.11 15.20 -18.29
C GLU A 20 -14.98 16.20 -17.52
N VAL A 21 -15.87 15.69 -16.67
CA VAL A 21 -16.74 16.54 -15.84
C VAL A 21 -15.92 17.30 -14.80
N ALA A 22 -14.94 16.66 -14.17
CA ALA A 22 -14.07 17.29 -13.19
C ALA A 22 -13.22 18.40 -13.84
N GLU A 23 -12.58 18.12 -14.97
CA GLU A 23 -11.79 19.13 -15.71
C GLU A 23 -12.65 20.34 -16.11
N GLY A 24 -13.88 20.10 -16.55
CA GLY A 24 -14.79 21.17 -16.97
C GLY A 24 -15.40 22.00 -15.83
N LEU A 25 -15.22 21.61 -14.56
CA LEU A 25 -15.78 22.31 -13.39
C LEU A 25 -14.75 23.17 -12.65
N GLY A 26 -13.46 22.99 -12.92
CA GLY A 26 -12.37 23.81 -12.37
C GLY A 26 -11.78 23.30 -11.05
N GLU A 27 -10.88 24.11 -10.46
CA GLU A 27 -10.16 23.76 -9.22
C GLU A 27 -11.11 23.44 -8.05
N GLY A 28 -10.87 22.29 -7.41
CA GLY A 28 -11.65 21.80 -6.27
C GLY A 28 -12.59 20.63 -6.60
N VAL A 29 -12.70 20.21 -7.87
CA VAL A 29 -13.38 18.97 -8.27
C VAL A 29 -12.35 17.98 -8.78
N THR A 30 -12.31 16.80 -8.17
CA THR A 30 -11.42 15.70 -8.58
C THR A 30 -12.25 14.49 -8.97
N ALA A 31 -11.91 13.88 -10.09
CA ALA A 31 -12.42 12.56 -10.44
C ALA A 31 -11.48 11.49 -9.88
N VAL A 32 -12.05 10.48 -9.21
CA VAL A 32 -11.32 9.32 -8.70
C VAL A 32 -12.05 8.09 -9.20
N ASP A 33 -11.32 7.17 -9.83
CA ASP A 33 -11.82 5.84 -10.10
C ASP A 33 -11.49 4.94 -8.91
N VAL A 34 -12.53 4.32 -8.35
CA VAL A 34 -12.43 3.50 -7.13
C VAL A 34 -12.24 2.02 -7.47
N GLY A 35 -12.46 1.63 -8.74
CA GLY A 35 -12.41 0.23 -9.17
C GLY A 35 -13.51 -0.62 -8.50
N TRP A 36 -13.17 -1.87 -8.20
CA TRP A 36 -14.09 -2.82 -7.56
C TRP A 36 -14.09 -2.62 -6.05
N VAL A 37 -15.26 -2.34 -5.50
CA VAL A 37 -15.48 -2.14 -4.06
C VAL A 37 -16.51 -3.13 -3.53
N THR A 38 -16.33 -3.56 -2.29
CA THR A 38 -17.26 -4.40 -1.54
C THR A 38 -17.99 -3.59 -0.46
N ALA A 39 -19.03 -4.18 0.14
CA ALA A 39 -19.81 -3.51 1.17
C ALA A 39 -18.91 -3.19 2.38
N GLY A 40 -18.91 -1.92 2.81
CA GLY A 40 -18.08 -1.45 3.91
C GLY A 40 -16.71 -0.88 3.53
N ASP A 41 -16.30 -0.95 2.26
CA ASP A 41 -15.08 -0.28 1.78
C ASP A 41 -15.29 1.25 1.64
N LEU A 42 -16.53 1.67 1.40
CA LEU A 42 -16.91 3.09 1.28
C LEU A 42 -17.42 3.66 2.61
N ALA A 43 -17.37 4.99 2.73
CA ALA A 43 -17.98 5.68 3.87
C ALA A 43 -19.48 5.34 3.94
N PRO A 44 -20.08 5.18 5.15
CA PRO A 44 -21.44 4.64 5.30
C PRO A 44 -22.51 5.36 4.48
N ALA A 45 -22.41 6.68 4.34
CA ALA A 45 -23.34 7.47 3.54
C ALA A 45 -23.20 7.21 2.02
N LEU A 46 -21.97 6.98 1.54
CA LEU A 46 -21.70 6.65 0.13
C LEU A 46 -22.06 5.20 -0.18
N ASP A 47 -21.77 4.29 0.75
CA ASP A 47 -22.07 2.86 0.61
C ASP A 47 -23.58 2.63 0.45
N ALA A 48 -24.40 3.24 1.31
CA ALA A 48 -25.87 3.15 1.21
C ALA A 48 -26.39 3.61 -0.16
N VAL A 49 -25.89 4.74 -0.65
CA VAL A 49 -26.29 5.31 -1.95
C VAL A 49 -25.78 4.47 -3.11
N ALA A 50 -24.59 3.89 -3.01
CA ALA A 50 -24.06 2.98 -4.02
C ALA A 50 -24.91 1.71 -4.12
N TRP A 51 -25.38 1.15 -3.00
CA TRP A 51 -26.21 -0.07 -3.01
C TRP A 51 -27.61 0.11 -3.59
N GLU A 52 -28.19 1.29 -3.45
CA GLU A 52 -29.49 1.67 -4.00
C GLU A 52 -29.45 2.03 -5.50
N LEU A 53 -28.26 2.31 -6.05
CA LEU A 53 -28.11 2.77 -7.43
C LEU A 53 -28.19 1.61 -8.43
N GLU A 54 -28.83 1.88 -9.57
CA GLU A 54 -28.83 0.98 -10.72
C GLU A 54 -27.52 1.11 -11.53
N VAL A 55 -27.19 0.10 -12.33
CA VAL A 55 -26.06 0.14 -13.27
C VAL A 55 -26.23 1.32 -14.23
N ASP A 56 -25.14 2.03 -14.52
CA ASP A 56 -25.10 3.31 -15.25
C ASP A 56 -25.82 4.50 -14.58
N GLY A 57 -26.38 4.29 -13.38
CA GLY A 57 -27.01 5.34 -12.58
C GLY A 57 -26.00 6.35 -12.03
N VAL A 58 -26.46 7.60 -11.86
CA VAL A 58 -25.70 8.67 -11.20
C VAL A 58 -26.45 9.11 -9.94
N ALA A 59 -25.79 9.00 -8.80
CA ALA A 59 -26.35 9.34 -7.50
C ALA A 59 -26.54 10.85 -7.30
N GLU A 60 -27.35 11.21 -6.30
CA GLU A 60 -27.37 12.57 -5.78
C GLU A 60 -26.08 12.88 -5.00
N ALA A 61 -25.77 14.16 -4.81
CA ALA A 61 -24.58 14.58 -4.11
C ALA A 61 -24.66 14.22 -2.62
N THR A 62 -23.82 13.28 -2.19
CA THR A 62 -23.80 12.78 -0.82
C THR A 62 -22.65 13.40 -0.05
N ALA A 63 -22.93 13.88 1.16
CA ALA A 63 -21.90 14.38 2.07
C ALA A 63 -21.15 13.19 2.71
N ALA A 64 -19.84 13.16 2.58
CA ALA A 64 -18.99 12.18 3.23
C ALA A 64 -17.75 12.85 3.85
N ARG A 65 -16.86 12.05 4.45
CA ARG A 65 -15.59 12.57 4.99
C ARG A 65 -14.79 13.21 3.84
N GLY A 66 -14.58 14.52 3.93
CA GLY A 66 -13.80 15.27 2.94
C GLY A 66 -14.61 16.13 1.98
N GLY A 67 -15.95 16.08 1.98
CA GLY A 67 -16.77 17.00 1.19
C GLY A 67 -18.04 16.39 0.62
N LEU A 68 -18.40 16.85 -0.58
CA LEU A 68 -19.53 16.38 -1.36
C LEU A 68 -19.01 15.47 -2.48
N HIS A 69 -19.61 14.29 -2.60
CA HIS A 69 -19.23 13.31 -3.63
C HIS A 69 -20.44 12.99 -4.50
N VAL A 70 -20.19 12.84 -5.80
CA VAL A 70 -21.17 12.35 -6.77
C VAL A 70 -20.64 11.03 -7.31
N LEU A 71 -21.45 9.99 -7.20
CA LEU A 71 -21.08 8.63 -7.58
C LEU A 71 -21.79 8.27 -8.88
N LYS A 72 -21.10 7.56 -9.78
CA LYS A 72 -21.68 6.89 -10.93
C LYS A 72 -21.38 5.41 -10.83
N MET A 73 -22.40 4.57 -10.92
CA MET A 73 -22.22 3.12 -10.98
C MET A 73 -21.88 2.71 -12.41
N LEU A 74 -20.71 2.11 -12.62
CA LEU A 74 -20.29 1.63 -13.93
C LEU A 74 -20.74 0.19 -14.15
N GLU A 75 -20.45 -0.67 -13.19
CA GLU A 75 -20.75 -2.10 -13.26
C GLU A 75 -21.13 -2.62 -11.87
N ARG A 76 -21.94 -3.67 -11.83
CA ARG A 76 -22.30 -4.38 -10.60
C ARG A 76 -22.27 -5.88 -10.84
N THR A 77 -21.37 -6.57 -10.14
CA THR A 77 -21.38 -8.04 -10.11
C THR A 77 -22.38 -8.52 -9.07
N PRO A 78 -23.33 -9.41 -9.42
CA PRO A 78 -24.26 -9.97 -8.45
C PRO A 78 -23.50 -10.82 -7.43
N ALA A 79 -23.82 -10.64 -6.15
CA ALA A 79 -23.30 -11.48 -5.09
C ALA A 79 -23.81 -12.91 -5.31
N THR A 80 -22.90 -13.81 -5.69
CA THR A 80 -23.20 -15.25 -5.74
C THR A 80 -22.77 -15.85 -4.41
N VAL A 81 -23.72 -16.49 -3.72
CA VAL A 81 -23.37 -17.28 -2.53
C VAL A 81 -22.65 -18.52 -3.01
N GLN A 82 -21.36 -18.63 -2.72
CA GLN A 82 -20.61 -19.86 -2.99
C GLN A 82 -21.15 -20.98 -2.07
N PRO A 83 -21.38 -22.20 -2.59
CA PRO A 83 -21.86 -23.29 -1.76
C PRO A 83 -20.81 -23.63 -0.70
N PHE A 84 -21.28 -24.00 0.49
CA PHE A 84 -20.41 -24.21 1.65
C PHE A 84 -19.30 -25.23 1.40
N GLU A 85 -19.57 -26.27 0.60
CA GLU A 85 -18.57 -27.30 0.29
C GLU A 85 -17.35 -26.75 -0.45
N ASP A 86 -17.51 -25.73 -1.31
CA ASP A 86 -16.41 -25.17 -2.10
C ASP A 86 -15.53 -24.23 -1.25
N VAL A 87 -16.10 -23.62 -0.20
CA VAL A 87 -15.41 -22.64 0.67
C VAL A 87 -15.03 -23.22 2.04
N ARG A 88 -15.44 -24.46 2.35
CA ARG A 88 -15.21 -25.12 3.64
C ARG A 88 -13.75 -25.10 4.07
N ASP A 89 -12.86 -25.51 3.16
CA ASP A 89 -11.44 -25.65 3.46
C ASP A 89 -10.78 -24.27 3.66
N ALA A 90 -11.20 -23.27 2.88
CA ALA A 90 -10.73 -21.89 3.02
C ALA A 90 -11.15 -21.30 4.38
N ILE A 91 -12.42 -21.45 4.75
CA ILE A 91 -12.95 -20.99 6.05
C ILE A 91 -12.24 -21.72 7.20
N GLN A 92 -12.05 -23.03 7.11
CA GLN A 92 -11.36 -23.79 8.14
C GLN A 92 -9.91 -23.32 8.31
N GLN A 93 -9.22 -23.02 7.21
CA GLN A 93 -7.85 -22.55 7.25
C GLN A 93 -7.76 -21.12 7.81
N GLU A 94 -8.70 -20.24 7.47
CA GLU A 94 -8.83 -18.90 8.03
C GLU A 94 -9.05 -18.94 9.55
N GLU A 95 -10.03 -19.72 10.01
CA GLU A 95 -10.34 -19.87 11.44
C GLU A 95 -9.17 -20.49 12.21
N ARG A 96 -8.48 -21.49 11.62
CA ARG A 96 -7.26 -22.04 12.22
C ARG A 96 -6.16 -20.99 12.36
N ASN A 97 -5.97 -20.15 11.35
CA ASN A 97 -4.96 -19.10 11.40
C ASN A 97 -5.32 -18.02 12.43
N ARG A 98 -6.59 -17.66 12.54
CA ARG A 98 -7.10 -16.72 13.55
C ARG A 98 -6.80 -17.23 14.96
N LEU A 99 -7.23 -18.47 15.26
CA LEU A 99 -6.98 -19.10 16.56
C LEU A 99 -5.48 -19.27 16.85
N PHE A 100 -4.69 -19.66 15.84
CA PHE A 100 -3.25 -19.79 16.00
C PHE A 100 -2.59 -18.44 16.31
N SER A 101 -2.98 -17.37 15.62
CA SER A 101 -2.41 -16.03 15.85
C SER A 101 -2.77 -15.51 17.24
N GLU A 102 -4.02 -15.67 17.65
CA GLU A 102 -4.50 -15.30 19.00
C GLU A 102 -3.70 -16.03 20.11
N GLU A 103 -3.52 -17.34 19.98
CA GLU A 103 -2.76 -18.13 20.97
C GLU A 103 -1.26 -17.84 20.91
N TYR A 104 -0.72 -17.62 19.71
CA TYR A 104 0.69 -17.29 19.52
C TYR A 104 1.05 -15.95 20.17
N ASP A 105 0.21 -14.93 20.04
CA ASP A 105 0.41 -13.63 20.67
C ASP A 105 0.40 -13.74 22.19
N LEU A 106 -0.53 -14.54 22.75
CA LEU A 106 -0.58 -14.82 24.18
C LEU A 106 0.70 -15.55 24.64
N TYR A 107 1.08 -16.62 23.94
CA TYR A 107 2.28 -17.39 24.23
C TYR A 107 3.55 -16.54 24.19
N MET A 108 3.69 -15.67 23.19
CA MET A 108 4.83 -14.76 23.07
C MET A 108 4.86 -13.73 24.21
N THR A 109 3.70 -13.26 24.66
CA THR A 109 3.57 -12.38 25.82
C THR A 109 4.04 -13.09 27.09
N GLU A 110 3.56 -14.31 27.35
CA GLU A 110 3.96 -15.11 28.51
C GLU A 110 5.46 -15.47 28.49
N LEU A 111 6.00 -15.80 27.31
CA LEU A 111 7.42 -16.08 27.13
C LEU A 111 8.28 -14.85 27.40
N ALA A 112 7.84 -13.67 26.94
CA ALA A 112 8.54 -12.41 27.19
C ALA A 112 8.55 -12.07 28.69
N ASP A 113 7.43 -12.26 29.39
CA ASP A 113 7.31 -12.03 30.83
C ASP A 113 8.19 -12.99 31.66
N ALA A 114 8.31 -14.24 31.21
CA ALA A 114 9.15 -15.24 31.86
C ALA A 114 10.66 -15.09 31.53
N ALA A 115 10.99 -14.39 30.45
CA ALA A 115 12.36 -14.25 29.98
C ALA A 115 13.11 -13.14 30.72
N TYR A 116 14.36 -13.40 31.10
CA TYR A 116 15.28 -12.34 31.52
C TYR A 116 15.89 -11.68 30.28
N ILE A 117 15.24 -10.62 29.79
CA ILE A 117 15.66 -9.88 28.61
C ILE A 117 16.75 -8.87 29.00
N VAL A 118 17.98 -9.11 28.55
CA VAL A 118 19.09 -8.13 28.67
C VAL A 118 19.24 -7.41 27.35
N GLU A 119 18.79 -6.16 27.29
CA GLU A 119 19.07 -5.29 26.17
C GLU A 119 20.56 -4.96 26.13
N ARG A 120 21.29 -5.57 25.21
CA ARG A 120 22.66 -5.18 24.88
C ARG A 120 22.62 -4.22 23.69
N LEU A 121 22.20 -2.98 23.97
CA LEU A 121 22.38 -1.91 23.00
C LEU A 121 23.89 -1.63 22.83
N PRO A 122 24.35 -1.44 21.59
CA PRO A 122 25.69 -0.91 21.35
C PRO A 122 25.80 0.49 22.00
N GLU A 123 27.00 0.89 22.45
CA GLU A 123 27.18 2.14 23.23
C GLU A 123 26.66 3.37 22.48
N GLU A 124 26.71 3.34 21.15
CA GLU A 124 26.23 4.38 20.24
C GLU A 124 24.70 4.56 20.28
N ALA A 125 23.95 3.55 20.75
CA ALA A 125 22.49 3.56 20.82
C ALA A 125 21.92 3.90 22.22
N LYS A 126 22.78 4.00 23.25
CA LYS A 126 22.35 4.44 24.59
C LYS A 126 21.92 5.91 24.54
N GLY A 127 20.62 6.16 24.69
CA GLY A 127 20.06 7.50 24.60
C GLY A 127 19.69 7.93 23.17
N TYR A 128 19.62 6.98 22.22
CA TYR A 128 18.99 7.23 20.93
C TYR A 128 17.53 7.61 21.16
N ARG A 129 17.26 8.90 21.08
CA ARG A 129 15.91 9.42 20.95
C ARG A 129 15.62 9.36 19.46
N PRO A 130 14.58 8.63 18.99
CA PRO A 130 14.18 8.73 17.60
C PRO A 130 13.91 10.21 17.36
N VAL A 131 14.79 10.84 16.59
CA VAL A 131 14.49 12.15 16.02
C VAL A 131 13.25 11.86 15.19
N GLU A 132 12.13 12.53 15.50
CA GLU A 132 10.97 12.49 14.60
C GLU A 132 11.53 12.69 13.21
N SER A 133 11.31 11.70 12.32
CA SER A 133 11.83 11.76 10.96
C SER A 133 11.47 13.15 10.44
N PRO A 134 12.46 14.04 10.17
CA PRO A 134 12.13 15.36 9.70
C PRO A 134 11.26 15.15 8.49
N SER A 135 10.06 15.72 8.49
CA SER A 135 9.22 15.74 7.30
C SER A 135 10.12 16.21 6.18
N LEU A 136 10.32 15.34 5.19
CA LEU A 136 11.11 15.67 4.01
C LEU A 136 10.29 16.70 3.22
N ASP A 137 10.30 17.95 3.68
CA ASP A 137 10.05 19.07 2.81
C ASP A 137 11.17 19.01 1.78
N ALA A 138 10.81 18.64 0.53
CA ALA A 138 11.75 18.35 -0.55
C ALA A 138 12.80 19.46 -0.77
N ASP A 139 12.51 20.68 -0.30
CA ASP A 139 13.37 21.86 -0.39
C ASP A 139 14.41 21.99 0.74
N ALA A 140 14.21 21.35 1.90
CA ALA A 140 15.00 21.64 3.10
C ALA A 140 16.38 20.97 3.12
N LEU A 141 16.58 19.87 2.38
CA LEU A 141 17.82 19.10 2.49
C LEU A 141 18.84 19.34 1.38
N GLY A 142 18.55 20.09 0.31
CA GLY A 142 19.53 20.34 -0.74
C GLY A 142 20.21 19.07 -1.30
N LEU A 143 19.65 17.88 -1.02
CA LEU A 143 20.24 16.57 -1.28
C LEU A 143 20.23 16.23 -2.78
N LEU A 144 19.57 17.05 -3.58
CA LEU A 144 19.62 17.01 -5.05
C LEU A 144 20.71 17.92 -5.64
N ALA A 145 21.38 18.76 -4.85
CA ALA A 145 22.46 19.63 -5.33
C ALA A 145 23.73 18.89 -5.81
N PRO A 146 24.20 17.77 -5.18
CA PRO A 146 25.41 17.10 -5.64
C PRO A 146 25.21 16.25 -6.90
N PHE A 147 23.97 15.98 -7.31
CA PHE A 147 23.64 15.20 -8.52
C PHE A 147 23.34 16.08 -9.74
N ALA A 148 23.62 17.39 -9.67
CA ALA A 148 23.57 18.26 -10.84
C ALA A 148 24.59 17.79 -11.91
N PRO A 149 24.23 17.79 -13.20
CA PRO A 149 25.11 17.29 -14.26
C PRO A 149 26.33 18.21 -14.38
N GLY A 150 27.46 17.79 -13.81
CA GLY A 150 28.73 18.54 -13.84
C GLY A 150 29.64 18.44 -12.61
N ALA A 151 29.22 17.80 -11.51
CA ALA A 151 30.08 17.58 -10.35
C ALA A 151 31.04 16.39 -10.56
N GLN A 152 32.35 16.65 -10.57
CA GLN A 152 33.39 15.62 -10.61
C GLN A 152 33.34 14.77 -9.33
N ALA A 153 33.34 13.45 -9.49
CA ALA A 153 33.40 12.51 -8.38
C ALA A 153 34.71 12.71 -7.58
N PRO A 154 34.69 12.67 -6.23
CA PRO A 154 35.92 12.62 -5.47
C PRO A 154 36.59 11.25 -5.66
N GLU A 155 37.88 11.27 -6.02
CA GLU A 155 38.74 10.09 -6.09
C GLU A 155 38.76 9.38 -4.74
N VAL A 156 38.45 8.08 -4.75
CA VAL A 156 38.60 7.20 -3.58
C VAL A 156 40.09 6.88 -3.46
N GLU A 157 40.76 7.44 -2.45
CA GLU A 157 42.09 6.97 -2.04
C GLU A 157 41.96 5.54 -1.50
N GLU A 158 42.37 4.55 -2.30
CA GLU A 158 42.65 3.20 -1.82
C GLU A 158 43.86 3.24 -0.87
N SER A 159 43.62 2.95 0.42
CA SER A 159 44.70 2.64 1.35
C SER A 159 45.21 1.21 1.09
N PRO A 160 46.53 0.99 1.03
CA PRO A 160 47.11 -0.27 0.55
C PRO A 160 47.33 -1.31 1.66
N GLY A 161 47.18 -2.58 1.29
CA GLY A 161 47.90 -3.69 1.89
C GLY A 161 47.04 -4.75 2.58
N GLU A 162 46.71 -5.82 1.85
CA GLU A 162 47.24 -7.17 2.15
C GLU A 162 46.82 -8.10 1.00
N ALA A 163 47.75 -8.30 0.05
CA ALA A 163 47.61 -9.25 -1.04
C ALA A 163 48.63 -10.37 -0.86
N ALA A 164 48.19 -11.54 -1.34
CA ALA A 164 48.93 -12.76 -1.65
C ALA A 164 49.16 -13.74 -0.49
N GLU A 165 48.50 -14.89 -0.56
CA GLU A 165 49.03 -15.97 -1.39
C GLU A 165 47.90 -16.85 -1.98
N GLU A 166 47.87 -16.92 -3.30
CA GLU A 166 47.22 -17.96 -4.10
C GLU A 166 48.02 -19.25 -3.99
N SER A 167 47.35 -20.42 -4.05
CA SER A 167 47.97 -21.57 -4.70
C SER A 167 46.95 -22.60 -5.16
N SER A 168 47.07 -22.90 -6.46
CA SER A 168 46.81 -24.18 -7.11
C SER A 168 45.37 -24.50 -7.54
N ALA A 169 45.10 -24.09 -8.77
CA ALA A 169 44.19 -24.75 -9.70
C ALA A 169 44.57 -26.22 -9.94
N GLU A 170 43.58 -27.08 -10.15
CA GLU A 170 43.71 -28.15 -11.15
C GLU A 170 42.33 -28.50 -11.72
N THR A 171 42.22 -28.30 -13.02
CA THR A 171 41.13 -28.69 -13.89
C THR A 171 41.33 -30.15 -14.26
N ALA A 172 40.32 -31.00 -14.07
CA ALA A 172 40.25 -32.30 -14.75
C ALA A 172 38.80 -32.60 -15.13
N GLU A 173 38.60 -32.50 -16.44
CA GLU A 173 37.54 -33.04 -17.27
C GLU A 173 37.57 -34.60 -17.26
N GLU A 174 36.57 -35.23 -17.88
CA GLU A 174 36.47 -36.69 -18.21
C GLU A 174 35.70 -37.53 -17.15
N ALA A 175 34.39 -37.76 -17.31
CA ALA A 175 33.70 -38.73 -18.19
C ALA A 175 33.67 -40.19 -17.68
N ASP A 176 32.48 -40.77 -17.80
CA ASP A 176 32.17 -42.20 -17.90
C ASP A 176 31.89 -43.04 -16.63
N GLY A 177 30.85 -43.87 -16.73
CA GLY A 177 30.93 -45.23 -16.19
C GLY A 177 30.13 -45.56 -14.92
N GLN A 178 28.82 -45.73 -15.06
CA GLN A 178 28.06 -46.68 -14.24
C GLN A 178 28.68 -48.09 -14.33
N PRO A 179 28.56 -48.90 -13.28
CA PRO A 179 27.45 -49.85 -13.28
C PRO A 179 26.53 -49.78 -12.05
#